data_AF-A0AAD9KLL9-F1
#
_entry.id   AF-A0AAD9KLL9-F1
#
_cell.length_a   1.000
_cell.length_b   1.000
_cell.length_c   1.000
_cell.angle_alpha   90.00
_cell.angle_beta   90.00
_cell.angle_gamma   90.00
#
_symmetry.space_group_name_H-M   'P 1'
#
loop_
_entity.id
_entity.type
_entity.pdbx_description
1 polymer ?
#
loop_
_entity_poly.entity_id
_entity_poly.type
_entity_poly.pdbx_seq_one_letter_code
_entity_poly.pdbx_strand_id
1 'polypeptide(L)'
;MPAFNPTRYSLGSNAKPANTEPKHSVKTSSSTKLIKLLHEIPTKNKSRTDNSSSAAKLANNSVPKKPLLVYVFGRGGRLGNKMFQYAAGYGIARMNNRSAVTHLTNFDMMWHLFANLSIHREMPPPYLEYISEKRYGTYNRKFEKLPEVNVGLYGFYQSWKYFQKYERELRTEFTLNDALRKRASDHLLRIAQMYNKNSAMPKRNITFVGVHVRRGDMVRIPAFRVASRSYILRAMQNFRRNFTRVHFVICSDDIPWCKQNLGQQKNVSFSESKSANVDFAILSLCNHTLSTIGSFSWWVSWMAGGVTTYYTPFAEKWSREYLQVTVGDHFLPNWIPMSD
;
A
#
# COMPACT_ATOMS: atom_id res chain seq x y z
N MET A 1 51.32 -23.31 -16.00
CA MET A 1 51.71 -24.73 -15.83
C MET A 1 52.23 -24.91 -14.42
N PRO A 2 51.96 -26.02 -13.72
CA PRO A 2 51.29 -27.25 -14.17
C PRO A 2 49.77 -27.16 -13.93
N ALA A 3 48.83 -27.59 -14.80
CA ALA A 3 48.67 -28.83 -15.56
C ALA A 3 48.51 -30.06 -14.64
N PHE A 4 47.28 -30.47 -14.33
CA PHE A 4 46.65 -31.67 -14.89
C PHE A 4 45.19 -31.81 -14.43
N ASN A 5 44.36 -32.21 -15.37
CA ASN A 5 42.91 -32.45 -15.33
C ASN A 5 42.71 -33.96 -15.73
N PRO A 6 41.52 -34.45 -16.05
CA PRO A 6 40.44 -35.02 -15.24
C PRO A 6 40.18 -36.53 -15.49
N THR A 7 39.32 -37.17 -14.69
CA THR A 7 38.56 -38.39 -15.07
C THR A 7 37.14 -38.25 -14.48
N ARG A 8 36.12 -37.93 -15.27
CA ARG A 8 35.23 -38.82 -16.06
C ARG A 8 34.69 -40.03 -15.27
N TYR A 9 33.40 -39.98 -14.95
CA TYR A 9 32.45 -41.04 -15.29
C TYR A 9 31.10 -40.40 -15.68
N SER A 10 30.56 -40.85 -16.81
CA SER A 10 29.28 -40.46 -17.40
C SER A 10 28.37 -41.69 -17.54
N LEU A 11 27.10 -41.40 -17.88
CA LEU A 11 25.97 -42.29 -18.25
C LEU A 11 25.14 -42.68 -17.01
N GLY A 12 23.90 -42.21 -16.87
CA GLY A 12 22.75 -42.33 -17.78
C GLY A 12 21.72 -43.17 -17.00
N SER A 13 20.42 -42.97 -16.96
CA SER A 13 19.45 -42.30 -17.83
C SER A 13 18.08 -42.36 -17.13
N ASN A 14 17.17 -41.44 -17.48
CA ASN A 14 15.71 -41.60 -17.53
C ASN A 14 14.92 -42.00 -16.26
N ALA A 15 14.27 -41.01 -15.66
CA ALA A 15 12.91 -41.17 -15.14
C ALA A 15 12.10 -39.88 -15.37
N LYS A 16 10.95 -40.02 -16.02
CA LYS A 16 9.97 -38.96 -16.35
C LYS A 16 9.44 -38.27 -15.07
N PRO A 17 9.06 -36.98 -15.14
CA PRO A 17 8.48 -36.29 -14.00
C PRO A 17 7.03 -36.72 -13.77
N ALA A 18 6.70 -37.04 -12.51
CA ALA A 18 5.34 -37.25 -12.06
C ALA A 18 4.58 -35.92 -12.07
N ASN A 19 3.50 -35.90 -12.85
CA ASN A 19 2.45 -34.89 -12.79
C ASN A 19 1.75 -34.96 -11.43
N THR A 20 1.90 -33.92 -10.62
CA THR A 20 0.96 -33.63 -9.52
C THR A 20 0.63 -32.15 -9.56
N GLU A 21 -0.48 -31.85 -10.23
CA GLU A 21 -1.17 -30.56 -10.15
C GLU A 21 -1.65 -30.30 -8.72
N PRO A 22 -1.34 -29.14 -8.11
CA PRO A 22 -2.11 -28.64 -7.00
C PRO A 22 -3.33 -27.90 -7.56
N LYS A 23 -4.50 -28.54 -7.47
CA LYS A 23 -5.79 -27.87 -7.64
C LYS A 23 -5.98 -26.85 -6.51
N HIS A 24 -5.55 -25.62 -6.72
CA HIS A 24 -5.99 -24.49 -5.90
C HIS A 24 -7.19 -23.80 -6.56
N SER A 25 -8.37 -24.12 -6.03
CA SER A 25 -9.61 -23.38 -6.29
C SER A 25 -9.45 -21.94 -5.79
N VAL A 26 -9.19 -21.01 -6.70
CA VAL A 26 -9.31 -19.58 -6.42
C VAL A 26 -10.79 -19.26 -6.30
N LYS A 27 -11.29 -19.13 -5.08
CA LYS A 27 -12.58 -18.49 -4.81
C LYS A 27 -12.46 -17.02 -5.17
N THR A 28 -12.88 -16.67 -6.38
CA THR A 28 -13.11 -15.29 -6.81
C THR A 28 -14.32 -14.74 -6.04
N SER A 29 -14.05 -14.03 -4.94
CA SER A 29 -15.06 -13.27 -4.21
C SER A 29 -14.59 -11.83 -4.05
N SER A 30 -14.63 -11.06 -5.13
CA SER A 30 -14.78 -9.60 -5.05
C SER A 30 -15.05 -9.01 -6.44
N SER A 31 -16.26 -9.23 -6.97
CA SER A 31 -16.71 -8.58 -8.20
C SER A 31 -18.20 -8.29 -8.13
N THR A 32 -18.64 -7.58 -7.09
CA THR A 32 -19.96 -6.94 -7.04
C THR A 32 -20.00 -5.81 -5.99
N LYS A 33 -19.26 -4.72 -6.22
CA LYS A 33 -19.44 -3.46 -5.46
C LYS A 33 -19.53 -2.28 -6.41
N LEU A 34 -20.56 -2.31 -7.24
CA LEU A 34 -21.18 -1.12 -7.81
C LEU A 34 -22.64 -1.49 -8.05
N ILE A 35 -23.58 -0.66 -7.60
CA ILE A 35 -25.05 -0.76 -7.72
C ILE A 35 -25.76 -1.41 -6.52
N LYS A 36 -26.10 -0.57 -5.53
CA LYS A 36 -27.42 -0.44 -4.85
C LYS A 36 -27.23 0.23 -3.48
N LEU A 37 -27.59 1.51 -3.35
CA LEU A 37 -28.31 2.03 -2.18
C LEU A 37 -28.76 3.49 -2.44
N LEU A 38 -30.02 3.64 -2.82
CA LEU A 38 -30.82 4.87 -2.67
C LEU A 38 -32.21 4.41 -2.20
N HIS A 39 -32.80 5.18 -1.28
CA HIS A 39 -34.06 4.93 -0.54
C HIS A 39 -33.87 3.90 0.60
N GLU A 40 -34.07 4.18 1.89
CA GLU A 40 -35.18 4.88 2.56
C GLU A 40 -34.77 5.43 3.95
N ILE A 41 -35.38 6.56 4.35
CA ILE A 41 -35.38 7.11 5.73
C ILE A 41 -36.70 6.67 6.39
N PRO A 42 -36.69 6.23 7.65
CA PRO A 42 -37.74 6.73 8.55
C PRO A 42 -37.24 7.26 9.90
N THR A 43 -38.14 8.06 10.47
CA THR A 43 -38.05 9.06 11.52
C THR A 43 -38.08 8.52 12.95
N LYS A 44 -37.61 9.38 13.86
CA LYS A 44 -37.74 9.34 15.33
C LYS A 44 -39.11 8.87 15.84
N ASN A 45 -39.10 8.18 16.98
CA ASN A 45 -40.01 8.54 18.07
C ASN A 45 -39.42 8.26 19.47
N LYS A 46 -39.67 9.21 20.37
CA LYS A 46 -39.36 9.20 21.82
C LYS A 46 -40.52 8.56 22.59
N SER A 47 -40.21 7.89 23.70
CA SER A 47 -41.05 7.97 24.91
C SER A 47 -40.21 7.72 26.17
N ARG A 48 -40.32 8.67 27.13
CA ARG A 48 -39.94 8.60 28.55
C ARG A 48 -40.91 7.65 29.29
N THR A 49 -40.58 6.99 30.39
CA THR A 49 -40.53 7.52 31.78
C THR A 49 -40.08 6.36 32.69
N ASP A 50 -39.05 6.57 33.52
CA ASP A 50 -39.07 6.76 34.98
C ASP A 50 -39.60 5.58 35.81
N ASN A 51 -38.73 4.92 36.60
CA ASN A 51 -38.77 5.07 38.06
C ASN A 51 -37.59 4.39 38.78
N SER A 52 -37.31 4.97 39.95
CA SER A 52 -36.18 4.83 40.86
C SER A 52 -36.09 3.50 41.61
N SER A 53 -34.88 3.13 42.03
CA SER A 53 -34.60 2.84 43.45
C SER A 53 -33.09 2.86 43.72
N SER A 54 -32.76 3.48 44.86
CA SER A 54 -31.43 3.74 45.37
C SER A 54 -30.87 2.53 46.10
N ALA A 55 -29.62 2.18 45.80
CA ALA A 55 -28.75 1.44 46.72
C ALA A 55 -27.35 2.02 46.56
N ALA A 56 -26.94 2.83 47.54
CA ALA A 56 -25.65 3.47 47.60
C ALA A 56 -24.55 2.40 47.72
N LYS A 57 -23.88 2.10 46.60
CA LYS A 57 -22.58 1.41 46.61
C LYS A 57 -21.50 2.48 46.77
N LEU A 58 -20.73 2.36 47.84
CA LEU A 58 -19.47 3.04 48.06
C LEU A 58 -18.56 2.81 46.84
N ALA A 59 -18.60 3.76 45.89
CA ALA A 59 -17.72 3.77 44.75
C ALA A 59 -16.35 4.26 45.24
N ASN A 60 -15.37 3.37 45.14
CA ASN A 60 -13.96 3.70 45.28
C ASN A 60 -13.66 4.85 44.31
N ASN A 61 -13.46 6.07 44.81
CA ASN A 61 -13.12 7.26 44.02
C ASN A 61 -11.67 7.18 43.52
N SER A 62 -11.31 6.12 42.79
CA SER A 62 -10.15 6.18 41.91
C SER A 62 -10.53 7.07 40.74
N VAL A 63 -9.98 8.29 40.70
CA VAL A 63 -10.03 9.14 39.50
C VAL A 63 -9.68 8.26 38.30
N PRO A 64 -10.53 8.17 37.27
CA PRO A 64 -10.21 7.36 36.09
C PRO A 64 -8.87 7.83 35.55
N LYS A 65 -7.84 6.96 35.60
CA LYS A 65 -6.55 7.28 34.97
C LYS A 65 -6.83 7.59 33.51
N LYS A 66 -6.43 8.78 33.04
CA LYS A 66 -6.56 9.15 31.63
C LYS A 66 -5.96 8.04 30.76
N PRO A 67 -6.60 7.64 29.66
CA PRO A 67 -6.07 6.61 28.80
C PRO A 67 -4.72 7.06 28.23
N LEU A 68 -3.75 6.15 28.18
CA LEU A 68 -2.45 6.41 27.58
C LEU A 68 -2.57 6.53 26.06
N LEU A 69 -1.79 7.44 25.48
CA LEU A 69 -1.81 7.78 24.07
C LEU A 69 -0.51 7.41 23.38
N VAL A 70 -0.61 7.20 22.06
CA VAL A 70 0.52 7.03 21.16
C VAL A 70 0.57 8.22 20.22
N TYR A 71 1.56 9.09 20.41
CA TYR A 71 1.77 10.26 19.56
C TYR A 71 2.60 9.88 18.33
N VAL A 72 2.00 9.97 17.16
CA VAL A 72 2.63 9.66 15.88
C VAL A 72 3.24 10.94 15.32
N PHE A 73 4.54 11.15 15.53
CA PHE A 73 5.25 12.27 14.90
C PHE A 73 5.71 11.92 13.49
N GLY A 74 6.12 10.66 13.32
CA GLY A 74 6.74 10.21 12.10
C GLY A 74 8.08 10.89 11.82
N ARG A 75 8.80 10.35 10.85
CA ARG A 75 9.98 11.01 10.25
C ARG A 75 9.52 11.84 9.05
N GLY A 76 10.41 12.64 8.46
CA GLY A 76 10.11 13.39 7.23
C GLY A 76 9.66 12.50 6.04
N GLY A 77 9.68 13.06 4.85
CA GLY A 77 9.32 12.33 3.63
C GLY A 77 7.91 12.61 3.12
N ARG A 78 7.59 12.00 1.97
CA ARG A 78 6.41 12.31 1.16
C ARG A 78 5.22 11.40 1.51
N LEU A 79 4.14 11.51 0.73
CA LEU A 79 2.86 10.82 0.95
C LEU A 79 2.98 9.35 1.39
N GLY A 80 3.71 8.49 0.64
CA GLY A 80 3.81 7.07 0.99
C GLY A 80 4.48 6.81 2.35
N ASN A 81 5.43 7.66 2.76
CA ASN A 81 6.05 7.57 4.08
C ASN A 81 5.06 7.98 5.17
N LYS A 82 4.28 9.04 4.91
CA LYS A 82 3.23 9.50 5.81
C LYS A 82 2.15 8.43 6.02
N MET A 83 1.75 7.73 4.95
CA MET A 83 0.80 6.63 5.05
C MET A 83 1.33 5.46 5.89
N PHE A 84 2.62 5.12 5.77
CA PHE A 84 3.22 4.10 6.66
C PHE A 84 3.24 4.54 8.12
N GLN A 85 3.64 5.77 8.39
CA GLN A 85 3.65 6.33 9.75
C GLN A 85 2.24 6.33 10.36
N TYR A 86 1.24 6.72 9.58
CA TYR A 86 -0.16 6.69 10.00
C TYR A 86 -0.62 5.26 10.31
N ALA A 87 -0.47 4.34 9.35
CA ALA A 87 -0.96 2.98 9.47
C ALA A 87 -0.26 2.22 10.62
N ALA A 88 1.06 2.37 10.75
CA ALA A 88 1.81 1.78 11.84
C ALA A 88 1.43 2.40 13.18
N GLY A 89 1.29 3.72 13.27
CA GLY A 89 0.83 4.39 14.49
C GLY A 89 -0.57 3.91 14.92
N TYR A 90 -1.49 3.79 13.97
CA TYR A 90 -2.81 3.22 14.19
C TYR A 90 -2.73 1.80 14.75
N GLY A 91 -1.99 0.91 14.07
CA GLY A 91 -1.88 -0.48 14.46
C GLY A 91 -1.13 -0.70 15.78
N ILE A 92 -0.03 0.04 16.01
CA ILE A 92 0.75 0.00 17.25
C ILE A 92 -0.08 0.49 18.44
N ALA A 93 -0.87 1.57 18.27
CA ALA A 93 -1.77 2.02 19.33
C ALA A 93 -2.83 0.96 19.65
N ARG A 94 -3.50 0.43 18.62
CA ARG A 94 -4.58 -0.56 18.78
C ARG A 94 -4.09 -1.88 19.38
N MET A 95 -2.89 -2.36 19.06
CA MET A 95 -2.35 -3.58 19.68
C MET A 95 -2.02 -3.41 21.16
N ASN A 96 -1.83 -2.16 21.61
CA ASN A 96 -1.58 -1.80 23.01
C ASN A 96 -2.84 -1.30 23.74
N ASN A 97 -4.03 -1.43 23.14
CA ASN A 97 -5.30 -0.90 23.67
C ASN A 97 -5.26 0.62 23.95
N ARG A 98 -4.56 1.37 23.09
CA ARG A 98 -4.40 2.83 23.16
C ARG A 98 -4.96 3.50 21.91
N SER A 99 -5.19 4.80 22.01
CA SER A 99 -5.52 5.65 20.86
C SER A 99 -4.26 6.28 20.28
N ALA A 100 -4.22 6.38 18.95
CA ALA A 100 -3.19 7.14 18.25
C ALA A 100 -3.64 8.59 18.07
N VAL A 101 -2.71 9.52 18.30
CA VAL A 101 -2.87 10.96 18.06
C VAL A 101 -1.66 11.48 17.30
N THR A 102 -1.77 12.67 16.71
CA THR A 102 -0.68 13.25 15.90
C THR A 102 -0.53 14.74 16.17
N HIS A 103 0.66 15.29 15.90
CA HIS A 103 0.86 16.74 15.96
C HIS A 103 0.04 17.45 14.87
N LEU A 104 -0.31 18.73 15.11
CA LEU A 104 -1.24 19.51 14.29
C LEU A 104 -0.95 19.52 12.79
N THR A 105 0.32 19.49 12.39
CA THR A 105 0.77 19.57 10.99
C THR A 105 1.19 18.23 10.40
N ASN A 106 1.23 17.17 11.21
CA ASN A 106 1.66 15.87 10.72
C ASN A 106 0.48 15.15 10.07
N PHE A 107 0.67 14.75 8.80
CA PHE A 107 -0.29 14.11 7.88
C PHE A 107 -1.20 15.02 7.04
N ASP A 108 -0.96 16.34 6.95
CA ASP A 108 -1.79 17.26 6.14
C ASP A 108 -2.06 16.76 4.71
N MET A 109 -1.05 16.22 4.02
CA MET A 109 -1.21 15.62 2.68
C MET A 109 -2.19 14.45 2.65
N MET A 110 -2.33 13.69 3.74
CA MET A 110 -3.26 12.57 3.84
C MET A 110 -4.71 13.05 4.00
N TRP A 111 -4.98 14.11 4.75
CA TRP A 111 -6.34 14.68 4.84
C TRP A 111 -6.80 15.29 3.51
N HIS A 112 -5.88 15.76 2.67
CA HIS A 112 -6.23 16.14 1.30
C HIS A 112 -6.53 14.96 0.37
N LEU A 113 -6.22 13.73 0.78
CA LEU A 113 -6.37 12.53 -0.02
C LEU A 113 -7.55 11.65 0.45
N PHE A 114 -7.72 11.52 1.76
CA PHE A 114 -8.66 10.59 2.40
C PHE A 114 -9.72 11.32 3.23
N ALA A 115 -10.95 10.80 3.20
CA ALA A 115 -12.10 11.42 3.85
C ALA A 115 -12.26 11.03 5.33
N ASN A 116 -11.73 9.86 5.73
CA ASN A 116 -12.16 9.17 6.95
C ASN A 116 -11.05 9.00 8.00
N LEU A 117 -9.99 9.81 7.96
CA LEU A 117 -8.86 9.67 8.89
C LEU A 117 -9.28 9.96 10.33
N SER A 118 -9.14 8.97 11.22
CA SER A 118 -9.61 9.03 12.62
C SER A 118 -8.53 9.42 13.65
N ILE A 119 -7.24 9.23 13.33
CA ILE A 119 -6.15 9.78 14.15
C ILE A 119 -6.33 11.30 14.22
N HIS A 120 -6.71 11.80 15.39
CA HIS A 120 -6.95 13.21 15.60
C HIS A 120 -5.69 13.92 16.09
N ARG A 121 -5.74 15.25 16.05
CA ARG A 121 -4.62 16.11 16.40
C ARG A 121 -4.63 16.38 17.90
N GLU A 122 -3.50 16.19 18.55
CA GLU A 122 -3.32 16.48 19.97
C GLU A 122 -1.92 17.03 20.22
N MET A 123 -1.83 18.05 21.09
CA MET A 123 -0.54 18.57 21.53
C MET A 123 0.12 17.56 22.48
N PRO A 124 1.39 17.20 22.25
CA PRO A 124 2.09 16.31 23.16
C PRO A 124 2.30 16.95 24.53
N PRO A 125 2.36 16.14 25.60
CA PRO A 125 2.75 16.63 26.92
C PRO A 125 4.20 17.16 26.89
N PRO A 126 4.60 18.04 27.85
CA PRO A 126 5.95 18.58 27.92
C PRO A 126 7.04 17.50 27.99
N TYR A 127 6.73 16.38 28.65
CA TYR A 127 7.59 15.20 28.73
C TYR A 127 6.92 14.04 28.04
N LEU A 128 7.58 13.52 27.00
CA LEU A 128 7.11 12.39 26.23
C LEU A 128 8.26 11.44 25.95
N GLU A 129 8.05 10.15 26.25
CA GLU A 129 9.05 9.13 25.95
C GLU A 129 9.03 8.79 24.47
N TYR A 130 10.13 9.04 23.77
CA TYR A 130 10.25 8.72 22.36
C TYR A 130 10.81 7.33 22.14
N ILE A 131 10.09 6.54 21.35
CA ILE A 131 10.56 5.25 20.86
C ILE A 131 10.68 5.30 19.34
N SER A 132 11.77 4.73 18.85
CA SER A 132 12.12 4.76 17.42
C SER A 132 12.41 3.36 16.89
N GLU A 133 12.18 3.18 15.60
CA GLU A 133 12.61 1.99 14.90
C GLU A 133 14.12 2.00 14.64
N LYS A 134 14.75 0.82 14.63
CA LYS A 134 16.17 0.68 14.28
C LYS A 134 16.40 0.70 12.76
N ARG A 135 15.45 0.13 12.02
CA ARG A 135 15.47 -0.07 10.57
C ARG A 135 14.07 0.17 10.02
N TYR A 136 13.96 0.97 8.97
CA TYR A 136 12.64 1.44 8.53
C TYR A 136 11.76 0.40 7.88
N GLY A 137 12.31 -0.65 7.28
CA GLY A 137 11.55 -1.71 6.61
C GLY A 137 11.62 -3.03 7.37
N THR A 138 11.66 -3.00 8.70
CA THR A 138 11.78 -4.20 9.54
C THR A 138 10.76 -4.16 10.66
N TYR A 139 10.14 -5.30 10.95
CA TYR A 139 9.23 -5.43 12.07
C TYR A 139 10.01 -5.62 13.37
N ASN A 140 9.60 -4.92 14.43
CA ASN A 140 10.21 -5.03 15.74
C ASN A 140 9.15 -5.32 16.80
N ARG A 141 9.26 -6.48 17.44
CA ARG A 141 8.32 -6.94 18.47
C ARG A 141 8.24 -6.02 19.69
N LYS A 142 9.23 -5.14 19.93
CA LYS A 142 9.18 -4.18 21.04
C LYS A 142 7.96 -3.25 20.98
N PHE A 143 7.36 -3.06 19.81
CA PHE A 143 6.16 -2.24 19.66
C PHE A 143 4.87 -3.00 20.00
N GLU A 144 4.92 -4.32 20.20
CA GLU A 144 3.78 -5.13 20.66
C GLU A 144 3.41 -4.84 22.12
N LYS A 145 4.37 -4.36 22.92
CA LYS A 145 4.15 -3.97 24.32
C LYS A 145 4.89 -2.68 24.63
N LEU A 146 4.14 -1.59 24.69
CA LEU A 146 4.65 -0.26 25.00
C LEU A 146 4.82 -0.03 26.51
N PRO A 147 5.75 0.85 26.93
CA PRO A 147 5.81 1.35 28.30
C PRO A 147 4.46 1.91 28.79
N GLU A 148 4.15 1.77 30.08
CA GLU A 148 2.92 2.29 30.72
C GLU A 148 2.93 3.83 30.92
N VAL A 149 3.39 4.55 29.90
CA VAL A 149 3.37 6.00 29.77
C VAL A 149 2.91 6.41 28.37
N ASN A 150 2.62 7.69 28.17
CA ASN A 150 2.44 8.23 26.82
C ASN A 150 3.76 8.11 26.05
N VAL A 151 3.69 7.68 24.79
CA VAL A 151 4.89 7.50 23.96
C VAL A 151 4.79 8.25 22.64
N GLY A 152 5.92 8.74 22.17
CA GLY A 152 6.10 9.33 20.84
C GLY A 152 6.75 8.34 19.88
N LEU A 153 6.10 8.06 18.75
CA LEU A 153 6.68 7.26 17.67
C LEU A 153 7.44 8.15 16.69
N TYR A 154 8.76 7.95 16.62
CA TYR A 154 9.62 8.63 15.65
C TYR A 154 10.29 7.65 14.68
N GLY A 155 9.89 7.68 13.41
CA GLY A 155 10.33 6.71 12.39
C GLY A 155 9.47 6.73 11.13
N PHE A 156 9.77 5.87 10.18
CA PHE A 156 8.98 5.59 8.98
C PHE A 156 8.04 4.39 9.14
N TYR A 157 8.43 3.34 9.88
CA TYR A 157 7.59 2.19 10.22
C TYR A 157 7.02 1.45 9.01
N GLN A 158 7.86 1.19 8.01
CA GLN A 158 7.47 0.60 6.74
C GLN A 158 7.32 -0.93 6.80
N SER A 159 6.72 -1.45 7.86
CA SER A 159 6.35 -2.87 7.94
C SER A 159 4.85 -3.02 8.02
N TRP A 160 4.29 -3.84 7.13
CA TRP A 160 2.85 -4.13 7.12
C TRP A 160 2.40 -4.87 8.37
N LYS A 161 3.32 -5.57 9.05
CA LYS A 161 3.05 -6.34 10.26
C LYS A 161 2.58 -5.47 11.43
N TYR A 162 2.91 -4.17 11.44
CA TYR A 162 2.40 -3.26 12.47
C TYR A 162 0.88 -3.07 12.39
N PHE A 163 0.26 -3.30 11.24
CA PHE A 163 -1.14 -2.93 11.01
C PHE A 163 -2.00 -3.98 10.32
N GLN A 164 -1.44 -5.15 9.98
CA GLN A 164 -2.18 -6.22 9.29
C GLN A 164 -3.46 -6.64 10.02
N LYS A 165 -3.40 -6.76 11.36
CA LYS A 165 -4.57 -7.15 12.18
C LYS A 165 -5.74 -6.18 12.03
N TYR A 166 -5.46 -4.94 11.65
CA TYR A 166 -6.42 -3.85 11.53
C TYR A 166 -6.65 -3.43 10.06
N GLU A 167 -6.33 -4.30 9.10
CA GLU A 167 -6.41 -3.99 7.67
C GLU A 167 -7.81 -3.51 7.26
N ARG A 168 -8.86 -4.18 7.75
CA ARG A 168 -10.25 -3.82 7.43
C ARG A 168 -10.59 -2.38 7.84
N GLU A 169 -10.11 -1.98 9.01
CA GLU A 169 -10.34 -0.64 9.56
C GLU A 169 -9.55 0.39 8.76
N LEU A 170 -8.27 0.10 8.48
CA LEU A 170 -7.44 0.96 7.64
C LEU A 170 -7.93 1.10 6.20
N ARG A 171 -8.62 0.10 5.66
CA ARG A 171 -9.30 0.24 4.36
C ARG A 171 -10.44 1.26 4.39
N THR A 172 -11.10 1.41 5.54
CA THR A 172 -12.10 2.47 5.76
C THR A 172 -11.43 3.83 5.93
N GLU A 173 -10.35 3.91 6.71
CA GLU A 173 -9.54 5.13 6.90
C GLU A 173 -9.04 5.68 5.57
N PHE A 174 -8.49 4.81 4.71
CA PHE A 174 -7.94 5.16 3.40
C PHE A 174 -8.98 5.18 2.28
N THR A 175 -10.19 5.63 2.60
CA THR A 175 -11.19 5.96 1.59
C THR A 175 -10.86 7.30 0.96
N LEU A 176 -10.57 7.31 -0.35
CA LEU A 176 -10.32 8.55 -1.11
C LEU A 176 -11.50 9.53 -0.95
N ASN A 177 -11.19 10.82 -0.88
CA ASN A 177 -12.26 11.83 -0.97
C ASN A 177 -12.96 11.77 -2.34
N ASP A 178 -14.22 12.19 -2.35
CA ASP A 178 -15.11 12.05 -3.51
C ASP A 178 -14.59 12.78 -4.74
N ALA A 179 -13.97 13.96 -4.56
CA ALA A 179 -13.45 14.76 -5.66
C ALA A 179 -12.29 14.05 -6.39
N LEU A 180 -11.37 13.42 -5.65
CA LEU A 180 -10.26 12.65 -6.22
C LEU A 180 -10.76 11.33 -6.80
N ARG A 181 -11.64 10.63 -6.09
CA ARG A 181 -12.26 9.39 -6.57
C ARG A 181 -12.99 9.61 -7.89
N LYS A 182 -13.77 10.68 -8.01
CA LYS A 182 -14.48 11.03 -9.25
C LYS A 182 -13.50 11.34 -10.37
N ARG A 183 -12.49 12.19 -10.14
CA ARG A 183 -11.48 12.54 -11.15
C ARG A 183 -10.76 11.30 -11.69
N ALA A 184 -10.33 10.40 -10.80
CA ALA A 184 -9.67 9.17 -11.18
C ALA A 184 -10.61 8.20 -11.93
N SER A 185 -11.86 8.05 -11.48
CA SER A 185 -12.87 7.21 -12.14
C SER A 185 -13.19 7.73 -13.54
N ASP A 186 -13.39 9.05 -13.70
CA ASP A 186 -13.64 9.70 -14.99
C ASP A 186 -12.44 9.53 -15.94
N HIS A 187 -11.21 9.52 -15.42
CA HIS A 187 -10.01 9.26 -16.21
C HIS A 187 -9.99 7.83 -16.75
N LEU A 188 -10.20 6.82 -15.89
CA LEU A 188 -10.25 5.41 -16.29
C LEU A 188 -11.41 5.14 -17.25
N LEU A 189 -12.58 5.77 -17.03
CA LEU A 189 -13.73 5.66 -17.93
C LEU A 189 -13.42 6.20 -19.32
N ARG A 190 -12.75 7.35 -19.44
CA ARG A 190 -12.32 7.90 -20.74
C ARG A 190 -11.38 6.96 -21.47
N ILE A 191 -10.40 6.38 -20.76
CA ILE A 191 -9.51 5.37 -21.35
C ILE A 191 -10.33 4.18 -21.85
N ALA A 192 -11.28 3.69 -21.04
CA ALA A 192 -12.11 2.56 -21.42
C ALA A 192 -12.96 2.84 -22.68
N GLN A 193 -13.52 4.03 -22.78
CA GLN A 193 -14.30 4.45 -23.94
C GLN A 193 -13.42 4.52 -25.20
N MET A 194 -12.22 5.09 -25.12
CA MET A 194 -11.28 5.14 -26.25
C MET A 194 -10.84 3.74 -26.69
N TYR A 195 -10.50 2.88 -25.73
CA TYR A 195 -10.11 1.50 -26.00
C TYR A 195 -11.21 0.70 -26.70
N ASN A 196 -12.46 0.86 -26.23
CA ASN A 196 -13.61 0.16 -26.81
C ASN A 196 -14.00 0.67 -28.19
N LYS A 197 -13.84 1.98 -28.48
CA LYS A 197 -14.08 2.54 -29.82
C LYS A 197 -13.14 1.97 -30.86
N ASN A 198 -11.89 1.70 -30.47
CA ASN A 198 -10.84 1.22 -31.37
C ASN A 198 -10.73 -0.33 -31.40
N SER A 199 -11.67 -1.04 -30.78
CA SER A 199 -11.64 -2.49 -30.62
C SER A 199 -12.80 -3.13 -31.37
N ALA A 200 -12.49 -4.05 -32.29
CA ALA A 200 -13.48 -4.88 -32.99
C ALA A 200 -14.17 -5.92 -32.07
N MET A 201 -13.71 -6.06 -30.82
CA MET A 201 -14.26 -7.00 -29.83
C MET A 201 -15.51 -6.43 -29.12
N PRO A 202 -16.43 -7.30 -28.66
CA PRO A 202 -17.59 -6.89 -27.85
C PRO A 202 -17.20 -5.99 -26.67
N LYS A 203 -18.07 -5.02 -26.34
CA LYS A 203 -17.89 -4.13 -25.17
C LYS A 203 -17.81 -4.96 -23.89
N ARG A 204 -16.59 -5.24 -23.46
CA ARG A 204 -16.27 -5.97 -22.23
C ARG A 204 -15.43 -5.11 -21.32
N ASN A 205 -15.48 -5.41 -20.02
CA ASN A 205 -14.65 -4.75 -19.01
C ASN A 205 -13.17 -4.83 -19.39
N ILE A 206 -12.45 -3.75 -19.10
CA ILE A 206 -11.01 -3.63 -19.31
C ILE A 206 -10.34 -3.90 -17.98
N THR A 207 -9.25 -4.67 -18.01
CA THR A 207 -8.42 -4.90 -16.84
C THR A 207 -7.37 -3.79 -16.79
N PHE A 208 -7.52 -2.85 -15.87
CA PHE A 208 -6.55 -1.78 -15.68
C PHE A 208 -5.39 -2.24 -14.80
N VAL A 209 -4.17 -2.08 -15.31
CA VAL A 209 -2.93 -2.27 -14.55
C VAL A 209 -2.29 -0.90 -14.34
N GLY A 210 -2.27 -0.43 -13.09
CA GLY A 210 -1.60 0.80 -12.71
C GLY A 210 -0.09 0.58 -12.68
N VAL A 211 0.66 1.33 -13.49
CA VAL A 211 2.11 1.23 -13.58
C VAL A 211 2.71 2.48 -12.96
N HIS A 212 3.30 2.35 -11.77
CA HIS A 212 4.01 3.48 -11.15
C HIS A 212 5.51 3.35 -11.41
N VAL A 213 6.02 4.24 -12.26
CA VAL A 213 7.44 4.30 -12.62
C VAL A 213 8.10 5.42 -11.81
N ARG A 214 8.67 5.07 -10.65
CA ARG A 214 9.46 6.01 -9.84
C ARG A 214 10.88 6.18 -10.39
N ARG A 215 11.25 7.39 -10.79
CA ARG A 215 12.59 7.80 -11.23
C ARG A 215 13.00 9.03 -10.44
N GLY A 216 12.88 10.23 -11.01
CA GLY A 216 13.14 11.50 -10.34
C GLY A 216 14.47 11.54 -9.59
N ASP A 217 14.41 11.87 -8.30
CA ASP A 217 15.56 11.92 -7.39
C ASP A 217 16.31 10.58 -7.27
N MET A 218 15.62 9.45 -7.43
CA MET A 218 16.22 8.11 -7.30
C MET A 218 17.31 7.84 -8.34
N VAL A 219 17.20 8.45 -9.53
CA VAL A 219 18.20 8.27 -10.61
C VAL A 219 19.57 8.85 -10.23
N ARG A 220 19.60 9.83 -9.32
CA ARG A 220 20.82 10.55 -8.93
C ARG A 220 21.49 9.96 -7.69
N ILE A 221 20.87 8.98 -7.04
CA ILE A 221 21.35 8.39 -5.80
C ILE A 221 21.92 7.00 -6.12
N PRO A 222 23.25 6.79 -6.07
CA PRO A 222 23.89 5.53 -6.49
C PRO A 222 23.42 4.29 -5.71
N ALA A 223 22.90 4.49 -4.50
CA ALA A 223 22.37 3.42 -3.68
C ALA A 223 21.07 2.81 -4.23
N PHE A 224 20.25 3.58 -4.96
CA PHE A 224 18.97 3.09 -5.46
C PHE A 224 19.10 2.44 -6.82
N ARG A 225 18.45 1.28 -6.98
CA ARG A 225 18.24 0.66 -8.28
C ARG A 225 16.93 1.15 -8.84
N VAL A 226 17.00 1.98 -9.87
CA VAL A 226 15.82 2.40 -10.63
C VAL A 226 15.43 1.27 -11.58
N ALA A 227 14.15 0.96 -11.66
CA ALA A 227 13.64 -0.10 -12.52
C ALA A 227 13.99 0.15 -13.99
N SER A 228 14.56 -0.86 -14.65
CA SER A 228 14.92 -0.78 -16.06
C SER A 228 13.69 -0.89 -16.96
N ARG A 229 13.85 -0.48 -18.23
CA ARG A 229 12.86 -0.74 -19.29
C ARG A 229 12.57 -2.24 -19.40
N SER A 230 13.60 -3.09 -19.35
CA SER A 230 13.48 -4.55 -19.50
C SER A 230 12.60 -5.17 -18.41
N TYR A 231 12.78 -4.75 -17.16
CA TYR A 231 11.91 -5.14 -16.05
C TYR A 231 10.44 -4.75 -16.32
N ILE A 232 10.19 -3.49 -16.68
CA ILE A 232 8.82 -2.99 -16.88
C ILE A 232 8.15 -3.79 -18.01
N LEU A 233 8.84 -4.02 -19.12
CA LEU A 233 8.30 -4.77 -20.26
C LEU A 233 8.01 -6.24 -19.90
N ARG A 234 8.87 -6.91 -19.14
CA ARG A 234 8.61 -8.27 -18.66
C ARG A 234 7.41 -8.35 -17.72
N ALA A 235 7.30 -7.41 -16.78
CA ALA A 235 6.16 -7.35 -15.87
C ALA A 235 4.86 -7.06 -16.63
N MET A 236 4.86 -6.15 -17.61
CA MET A 236 3.72 -5.94 -18.51
C MET A 236 3.35 -7.23 -19.26
N GLN A 237 4.34 -7.97 -19.76
CA GLN A 237 4.09 -9.25 -20.44
C GLN A 237 3.49 -10.29 -19.49
N ASN A 238 3.91 -10.32 -18.22
CA ASN A 238 3.31 -11.18 -17.20
C ASN A 238 1.82 -10.88 -17.03
N PHE A 239 1.42 -9.61 -16.96
CA PHE A 239 0.00 -9.24 -16.90
C PHE A 239 -0.77 -9.63 -18.16
N ARG A 240 -0.19 -9.43 -19.35
CA ARG A 240 -0.83 -9.80 -20.62
C ARG A 240 -1.07 -11.31 -20.76
N ARG A 241 -0.23 -12.15 -20.14
CA ARG A 241 -0.39 -13.61 -20.12
C ARG A 241 -1.48 -14.07 -19.16
N ASN A 242 -1.62 -13.39 -18.03
CA ASN A 242 -2.54 -13.80 -16.96
C ASN A 242 -3.93 -13.17 -17.05
N PHE A 243 -4.08 -12.09 -17.81
CA PHE A 243 -5.33 -11.33 -17.90
C PHE A 243 -5.68 -10.98 -19.34
N THR A 244 -6.99 -10.94 -19.61
CA THR A 244 -7.51 -10.49 -20.91
C THR A 244 -7.81 -8.99 -20.89
N ARG A 245 -7.75 -8.36 -22.08
CA ARG A 245 -8.12 -6.94 -22.28
C ARG A 245 -7.40 -6.00 -21.29
N VAL A 246 -6.09 -6.20 -21.16
CA VAL A 246 -5.25 -5.41 -20.27
C VAL A 246 -4.93 -4.05 -20.89
N HIS A 247 -5.13 -3.00 -20.11
CA HIS A 247 -4.66 -1.65 -20.42
C HIS A 247 -3.79 -1.13 -19.27
N PHE A 248 -2.62 -0.59 -19.60
CA PHE A 248 -1.66 -0.08 -18.62
C PHE A 248 -1.80 1.43 -18.48
N VAL A 249 -1.99 1.89 -17.24
CA VAL A 249 -2.07 3.32 -16.91
C VAL A 249 -0.79 3.72 -16.20
N ILE A 250 0.07 4.48 -16.89
CA ILE A 250 1.43 4.81 -16.44
C ILE A 250 1.41 6.18 -15.76
N CYS A 251 1.79 6.20 -14.48
CA CYS A 251 2.06 7.42 -13.72
C CYS A 251 3.54 7.44 -13.32
N SER A 252 4.15 8.62 -13.37
CA SER A 252 5.59 8.77 -13.11
C SER A 252 5.92 10.22 -12.78
N ASP A 253 7.00 10.40 -12.02
CA ASP A 253 7.69 11.69 -11.88
C ASP A 253 8.62 12.01 -13.07
N ASP A 254 8.70 11.10 -14.05
CA ASP A 254 9.49 11.22 -15.28
C ASP A 254 8.69 10.63 -16.46
N ILE A 255 7.56 11.28 -16.78
CA ILE A 255 6.71 10.93 -17.93
C ILE A 255 7.47 10.99 -19.27
N PRO A 256 8.38 11.95 -19.54
CA PRO A 256 9.17 11.94 -20.76
C PRO A 256 9.96 10.65 -20.95
N TRP A 257 10.67 10.18 -19.91
CA TRP A 257 11.37 8.89 -19.99
C TRP A 257 10.40 7.73 -20.25
N CYS A 258 9.23 7.74 -19.61
CA CYS A 258 8.22 6.71 -19.82
C CYS A 258 7.71 6.69 -21.27
N LYS A 259 7.43 7.86 -21.87
CA LYS A 259 7.00 7.96 -23.27
C LYS A 259 8.10 7.46 -24.21
N GLN A 260 9.36 7.83 -23.97
CA GLN A 260 10.50 7.36 -24.76
C GLN A 260 10.68 5.83 -24.69
N ASN A 261 10.54 5.23 -23.51
CA ASN A 261 10.88 3.83 -23.28
C ASN A 261 9.70 2.87 -23.48
N LEU A 262 8.48 3.34 -23.25
CA LEU A 262 7.25 2.54 -23.21
C LEU A 262 6.20 3.01 -24.22
N GLY A 263 6.38 4.14 -24.91
CA GLY A 263 5.38 4.70 -25.82
C GLY A 263 5.07 3.83 -27.04
N GLN A 264 5.96 2.92 -27.41
CA GLN A 264 5.73 1.93 -28.47
C GLN A 264 4.89 0.72 -28.03
N GLN A 265 4.60 0.59 -26.73
CA GLN A 265 3.77 -0.50 -26.22
C GLN A 265 2.31 -0.30 -26.60
N LYS A 266 1.63 -1.38 -27.00
CA LYS A 266 0.18 -1.35 -27.19
C LYS A 266 -0.54 -1.26 -25.84
N ASN A 267 -1.72 -0.63 -25.85
CA ASN A 267 -2.65 -0.53 -24.73
C ASN A 267 -2.02 0.17 -23.50
N VAL A 268 -1.32 1.27 -23.74
CA VAL A 268 -0.75 2.11 -22.68
C VAL A 268 -1.34 3.51 -22.74
N SER A 269 -1.55 4.12 -21.59
CA SER A 269 -1.85 5.55 -21.45
C SER A 269 -0.95 6.14 -20.38
N PHE A 270 -0.53 7.38 -20.57
CA PHE A 270 0.32 8.10 -19.63
C PHE A 270 -0.55 9.12 -18.89
N SER A 271 -0.35 9.25 -17.58
CA SER A 271 -1.01 10.30 -16.82
C SER A 271 -0.50 11.67 -17.25
N GLU A 272 -1.43 12.61 -17.39
CA GLU A 272 -1.17 14.02 -17.68
C GLU A 272 -1.57 14.92 -16.50
N SER A 273 -1.87 14.31 -15.34
CA SER A 273 -2.48 15.00 -14.20
C SER A 273 -1.56 16.07 -13.59
N LYS A 274 -0.25 15.90 -13.74
CA LYS A 274 0.81 16.68 -13.05
C LYS A 274 0.58 16.79 -11.53
N SER A 275 -0.18 15.86 -10.95
CA SER A 275 -0.59 15.88 -9.54
C SER A 275 -0.40 14.50 -8.94
N ALA A 276 0.49 14.41 -7.95
CA ALA A 276 0.75 13.16 -7.24
C ALA A 276 -0.51 12.59 -6.57
N ASN A 277 -1.42 13.43 -6.10
CA ASN A 277 -2.68 12.98 -5.47
C ASN A 277 -3.64 12.39 -6.50
N VAL A 278 -3.72 12.97 -7.70
CA VAL A 278 -4.56 12.43 -8.78
C VAL A 278 -3.96 11.14 -9.33
N ASP A 279 -2.64 11.09 -9.52
CA ASP A 279 -1.93 9.87 -9.93
C ASP A 279 -2.11 8.74 -8.91
N PHE A 280 -1.99 9.06 -7.62
CA PHE A 280 -2.24 8.10 -6.55
C PHE A 280 -3.66 7.54 -6.64
N ALA A 281 -4.66 8.42 -6.79
CA ALA A 281 -6.05 8.01 -6.93
C ALA A 281 -6.28 7.13 -8.18
N ILE A 282 -5.74 7.51 -9.35
CA ILE A 282 -5.83 6.72 -10.59
C ILE A 282 -5.25 5.32 -10.39
N LEU A 283 -4.03 5.23 -9.85
CA LEU A 283 -3.34 3.95 -9.63
C LEU A 283 -4.09 3.08 -8.61
N SER A 284 -4.59 3.68 -7.53
CA SER A 284 -5.32 2.96 -6.47
C SER A 284 -6.67 2.40 -6.91
N LEU A 285 -7.26 2.93 -7.99
CA LEU A 285 -8.52 2.45 -8.56
C LEU A 285 -8.30 1.44 -9.72
N CYS A 286 -7.06 1.16 -10.10
CA CYS A 286 -6.76 0.10 -11.05
C CYS A 286 -7.02 -1.28 -10.45
N ASN A 287 -7.23 -2.30 -11.29
CA ASN A 287 -7.46 -3.67 -10.83
C ASN A 287 -6.19 -4.30 -10.25
N HIS A 288 -5.04 -3.99 -10.85
CA HIS A 288 -3.74 -4.58 -10.55
C HIS A 288 -2.65 -3.50 -10.59
N THR A 289 -1.46 -3.80 -10.05
CA THR A 289 -0.36 -2.85 -10.06
C THR A 289 0.97 -3.45 -10.49
N LEU A 290 1.73 -2.66 -11.25
CA LEU A 290 3.14 -2.85 -11.52
C LEU A 290 3.88 -1.72 -10.80
N SER A 291 4.54 -2.09 -9.71
CA SER A 291 5.33 -1.17 -8.90
C SER A 291 6.79 -1.24 -9.28
N THR A 292 7.47 -0.10 -9.38
CA THR A 292 8.93 -0.07 -9.39
C THR A 292 9.44 -0.05 -7.95
N ILE A 293 9.71 1.13 -7.38
CA ILE A 293 10.31 1.31 -6.06
C ILE A 293 9.58 2.38 -5.25
N GLY A 294 9.78 2.35 -3.92
CA GLY A 294 9.33 3.39 -3.00
C GLY A 294 7.94 3.18 -2.41
N SER A 295 7.69 3.88 -1.29
CA SER A 295 6.47 3.76 -0.48
C SER A 295 5.20 4.24 -1.18
N PHE A 296 5.31 5.15 -2.16
CA PHE A 296 4.16 5.53 -3.00
C PHE A 296 3.63 4.33 -3.79
N SER A 297 4.53 3.60 -4.49
CA SER A 297 4.21 2.37 -5.23
C SER A 297 3.61 1.31 -4.32
N TRP A 298 4.14 1.20 -3.09
CA TRP A 298 3.65 0.28 -2.08
C TRP A 298 2.19 0.55 -1.74
N TRP A 299 1.86 1.79 -1.40
CA TRP A 299 0.49 2.14 -0.98
C TRP A 299 -0.54 2.07 -2.10
N VAL A 300 -0.20 2.48 -3.33
CA VAL A 300 -1.12 2.31 -4.46
C VAL A 300 -1.42 0.82 -4.72
N SER A 301 -0.43 -0.05 -4.52
CA SER A 301 -0.59 -1.51 -4.67
C SER A 301 -1.48 -2.11 -3.59
N TRP A 302 -1.26 -1.72 -2.33
CA TRP A 302 -2.08 -2.16 -1.21
C TRP A 302 -3.55 -1.73 -1.36
N MET A 303 -3.78 -0.52 -1.87
CA MET A 303 -5.12 0.02 -2.09
C MET A 303 -5.83 -0.64 -3.28
N ALA A 304 -5.15 -0.81 -4.41
CA ALA A 304 -5.69 -1.51 -5.58
C ALA A 304 -6.11 -2.95 -5.24
N GLY A 305 -5.32 -3.65 -4.41
CA GLY A 305 -5.70 -4.91 -3.79
C GLY A 305 -5.75 -6.14 -4.72
N GLY A 306 -5.41 -6.00 -6.00
CA GLY A 306 -5.27 -7.12 -6.92
C GLY A 306 -3.85 -7.68 -7.00
N VAL A 307 -3.51 -8.29 -8.14
CA VAL A 307 -2.16 -8.79 -8.40
C VAL A 307 -1.18 -7.62 -8.47
N THR A 308 -0.08 -7.74 -7.72
CA THR A 308 0.99 -6.74 -7.66
C THR A 308 2.31 -7.39 -8.02
N THR A 309 3.04 -6.79 -8.97
CA THR A 309 4.47 -7.07 -9.18
C THR A 309 5.30 -5.92 -8.62
N TYR A 310 6.46 -6.20 -8.02
CA TYR A 310 7.38 -5.16 -7.53
C TYR A 310 8.83 -5.42 -7.97
N TYR A 311 9.58 -4.33 -8.16
CA TYR A 311 10.97 -4.41 -8.62
C TYR A 311 11.90 -4.78 -7.47
N THR A 312 12.75 -5.76 -7.71
CA THR A 312 13.76 -6.21 -6.76
C THR A 312 15.05 -6.64 -7.47
N PRO A 313 16.23 -6.38 -6.86
CA PRO A 313 16.44 -5.56 -5.68
C PRO A 313 16.23 -4.05 -5.99
N PHE A 314 15.64 -3.32 -5.04
CA PHE A 314 15.35 -1.88 -5.18
C PHE A 314 16.53 -0.97 -4.80
N ALA A 315 17.60 -1.55 -4.24
CA ALA A 315 18.80 -0.85 -3.82
C ALA A 315 20.03 -1.77 -3.96
N GLU A 316 21.21 -1.17 -4.04
CA GLU A 316 22.47 -1.89 -4.11
C GLU A 316 22.79 -2.60 -2.81
N LYS A 317 23.32 -3.83 -2.88
CA LYS A 317 23.51 -4.70 -1.70
C LYS A 317 24.42 -4.09 -0.62
N TRP A 318 25.37 -3.26 -1.02
CA TRP A 318 26.30 -2.56 -0.13
C TRP A 318 25.67 -1.32 0.53
N SER A 319 24.53 -0.85 0.03
CA SER A 319 23.93 0.41 0.44
C SER A 319 23.18 0.29 1.77
N ARG A 320 23.08 1.41 2.48
CA ARG A 320 22.27 1.51 3.70
C ARG A 320 20.80 1.19 3.38
N GLU A 321 20.29 1.65 2.25
CA GLU A 321 18.91 1.52 1.80
C GLU A 321 18.50 0.04 1.69
N TYR A 322 19.40 -0.80 1.16
CA TYR A 322 19.20 -2.24 1.11
C TYR A 322 19.19 -2.84 2.53
N LEU A 323 20.16 -2.45 3.36
CA LEU A 323 20.32 -2.94 4.73
C LEU A 323 19.24 -2.46 5.71
N GLN A 324 18.32 -1.59 5.30
CA GLN A 324 17.23 -1.09 6.17
C GLN A 324 15.94 -1.89 6.02
N VAL A 325 15.84 -2.78 5.04
CA VAL A 325 14.59 -3.48 4.71
C VAL A 325 14.75 -4.99 4.83
N THR A 326 13.79 -5.63 5.48
CA THR A 326 13.60 -7.08 5.43
C THR A 326 12.44 -7.34 4.48
N VAL A 327 12.69 -8.04 3.36
CA VAL A 327 11.70 -8.18 2.27
C VAL A 327 10.35 -8.68 2.79
N GLY A 328 10.34 -9.73 3.62
CA GLY A 328 9.10 -10.30 4.18
C GLY A 328 8.40 -9.45 5.26
N ASP A 329 9.06 -8.40 5.76
CA ASP A 329 8.44 -7.45 6.67
C ASP A 329 7.87 -6.23 5.94
N HIS A 330 8.46 -5.88 4.80
CA HIS A 330 8.10 -4.70 4.03
C HIS A 330 7.09 -5.00 2.92
N PHE A 331 7.33 -6.01 2.07
CA PHE A 331 6.42 -6.39 1.00
C PHE A 331 5.43 -7.46 1.47
N LEU A 332 4.20 -7.39 0.98
CA LEU A 332 3.18 -8.39 1.30
C LEU A 332 3.54 -9.75 0.68
N PRO A 333 3.24 -10.87 1.36
CA PRO A 333 3.65 -12.20 0.93
C PRO A 333 3.01 -12.65 -0.40
N ASN A 334 1.86 -12.09 -0.77
CA ASN A 334 1.17 -12.39 -2.03
C ASN A 334 1.63 -11.51 -3.21
N TRP A 335 2.59 -10.60 -3.00
CA TRP A 335 3.14 -9.78 -4.08
C TRP A 335 4.28 -10.49 -4.79
N ILE A 336 4.35 -10.31 -6.11
CA ILE A 336 5.26 -11.04 -6.98
C ILE A 336 6.56 -10.24 -7.18
N PRO A 337 7.71 -10.68 -6.64
CA PRO A 337 8.99 -10.08 -6.95
C PRO A 337 9.37 -10.32 -8.41
N MET A 338 9.85 -9.28 -9.09
CA MET A 338 10.41 -9.40 -10.43
C MET A 338 11.69 -8.55 -10.54
N SER A 339 12.67 -9.01 -11.32
CA SER A 339 13.95 -8.36 -11.53
C SER A 339 14.22 -8.06 -13.00
N ASP A 340 15.40 -7.49 -13.26
CA ASP A 340 16.02 -7.39 -14.58
C ASP A 340 16.35 -8.73 -15.24
#